data_AF-A0A1Y3Q9J5-F1
#
_entry.id   AF-A0A1Y3Q9J5-F1
#
_cell.length_a   1.000
_cell.length_b   1.000
_cell.length_c   1.000
_cell.angle_alpha   90.00
_cell.angle_beta   90.00
_cell.angle_gamma   90.00
#
_symmetry.space_group_name_H-M   'P 1'
#
loop_
_entity.id
_entity.type
_entity.pdbx_description
1 polymer ?
#
loop_
_entity_poly.entity_id
_entity_poly.type
_entity_poly.pdbx_seq_one_letter_code
_entity_poly.pdbx_strand_id
1 'polypeptide(L)'
;MWIPTSLARSKSIRLGDRIGFQWGDETFSYRVAGIVVDLPFSQPFTVTARIWMNASDYARLAAAGDAREKAMMGIRFADAADEPAHWAHFAAHFGTPFLETVTDFAGLTSFYYMIGTVLSLLMTAMSLVMLAIALHAVGFTISDTILSRYRTIGICRSLA
;
A
#
# COMPACT_ATOMS: atom_id res chain seq x y z
N MET A 1 2.43 -19.71 -15.57
CA MET A 1 2.97 -18.57 -14.80
C MET A 1 1.86 -17.84 -14.06
N TRP A 2 2.18 -17.15 -12.97
CA TRP A 2 1.29 -16.21 -12.30
C TRP A 2 1.69 -14.78 -12.61
N ILE A 3 0.70 -13.90 -12.73
CA ILE A 3 0.88 -12.48 -13.05
C ILE A 3 0.20 -11.60 -11.99
N PRO A 4 0.65 -10.35 -11.82
CA PRO A 4 0.04 -9.46 -10.86
C PRO A 4 -1.29 -8.91 -11.39
N THR A 5 -2.20 -8.56 -10.48
CA THR A 5 -3.51 -7.96 -10.80
C THR A 5 -3.39 -6.66 -11.59
N SER A 6 -2.34 -5.86 -11.37
CA SER A 6 -2.06 -4.62 -12.13
C SER A 6 -1.84 -4.91 -13.62
N LEU A 7 -0.98 -5.88 -13.95
CA LEU A 7 -0.74 -6.31 -15.33
C LEU A 7 -1.98 -6.96 -15.94
N ALA A 8 -2.65 -7.83 -15.18
CA ALA A 8 -3.84 -8.51 -15.67
C ALA A 8 -4.95 -7.53 -16.06
N ARG A 9 -5.23 -6.53 -15.21
CA ARG A 9 -6.27 -5.53 -15.46
C ARG A 9 -5.91 -4.58 -16.60
N SER A 10 -4.69 -4.06 -16.62
CA SER A 10 -4.25 -3.09 -17.65
C SER A 10 -4.28 -3.67 -19.07
N LYS A 11 -4.10 -4.98 -19.22
CA LYS A 11 -4.10 -5.68 -20.51
C LYS A 11 -5.30 -6.60 -20.71
N SER A 12 -6.30 -6.56 -19.82
CA SER A 12 -7.49 -7.43 -19.86
C SER A 12 -7.18 -8.94 -19.94
N ILE A 13 -6.07 -9.37 -19.35
CA ILE A 13 -5.63 -10.77 -19.32
C ILE A 13 -6.48 -11.55 -18.31
N ARG A 14 -6.86 -12.76 -18.70
CA ARG A 14 -7.64 -13.70 -17.89
C ARG A 14 -6.85 -14.97 -17.58
N LEU A 15 -7.37 -15.74 -16.62
CA LEU A 15 -6.87 -17.08 -16.35
C LEU A 15 -7.04 -17.96 -17.60
N GLY A 16 -6.00 -18.72 -17.94
CA GLY A 16 -5.98 -19.58 -19.11
C GLY A 16 -5.42 -18.92 -20.39
N ASP A 17 -5.30 -17.59 -20.43
CA ASP A 17 -4.72 -16.89 -21.56
C ASP A 17 -3.25 -17.27 -21.78
N ARG A 18 -2.77 -17.11 -23.01
CA ARG A 18 -1.35 -17.29 -23.35
C ARG A 18 -0.68 -15.93 -23.50
N ILE A 19 0.48 -15.80 -22.87
CA ILE A 19 1.32 -14.61 -22.97
C ILE A 19 2.64 -15.03 -23.58
N GLY A 20 3.04 -14.30 -24.62
CA GLY A 20 4.36 -14.41 -25.25
C GLY A 20 5.24 -13.25 -24.84
N PHE A 21 6.51 -13.50 -24.54
CA PHE A 21 7.51 -12.46 -24.41
C PHE A 21 8.85 -12.92 -24.98
N GLN A 22 9.62 -11.97 -25.51
CA GLN A 22 10.95 -12.21 -26.02
C GLN A 22 11.96 -12.06 -24.88
N TRP A 23 12.89 -13.00 -24.77
CA TRP A 23 13.96 -12.99 -23.78
C TRP A 23 15.23 -13.55 -24.41
N GLY A 24 16.27 -12.71 -24.51
CA GLY A 24 17.40 -12.99 -25.40
C GLY A 24 16.92 -13.15 -26.84
N ASP A 25 17.37 -14.22 -27.49
CA ASP A 25 16.99 -14.56 -28.87
C ASP A 25 15.77 -15.50 -28.95
N GLU A 26 15.21 -15.90 -27.81
CA GLU A 26 14.09 -16.83 -27.74
C GLU A 26 12.76 -16.13 -27.43
N THR A 27 11.68 -16.65 -28.01
CA THR A 27 10.31 -16.26 -27.66
C THR A 27 9.69 -17.31 -26.75
N PHE A 28 9.34 -16.91 -25.53
CA PHE A 28 8.69 -17.78 -24.56
C PHE A 28 7.18 -17.57 -24.57
N SER A 29 6.42 -18.67 -24.58
CA SER A 29 4.95 -18.64 -24.51
C SER A 29 4.44 -19.43 -23.31
N TYR A 30 3.80 -18.74 -22.36
CA TYR A 30 3.30 -19.34 -21.12
C TYR A 30 1.79 -19.15 -20.98
N ARG A 31 1.14 -20.11 -20.32
CA ARG A 31 -0.25 -19.99 -19.89
C ARG A 31 -0.34 -19.28 -18.54
N VAL A 32 -1.29 -18.38 -18.41
CA VAL A 32 -1.65 -17.73 -17.14
C VAL A 32 -2.39 -18.74 -16.27
N ALA A 33 -1.72 -19.19 -15.20
CA ALA A 33 -2.25 -20.17 -14.26
C ALA A 33 -2.81 -19.52 -12.99
N GLY A 34 -2.51 -18.24 -12.75
CA GLY A 34 -2.91 -17.53 -11.55
C GLY A 34 -2.77 -16.02 -11.73
N ILE A 35 -3.64 -15.29 -11.05
CA ILE A 35 -3.57 -13.83 -10.91
C ILE A 35 -3.40 -13.54 -9.43
N VAL A 36 -2.31 -12.87 -9.05
CA VAL A 36 -1.94 -12.64 -7.65
C VAL A 36 -1.88 -11.15 -7.34
N VAL A 37 -2.00 -10.80 -6.06
CA VAL A 37 -1.78 -9.44 -5.58
C VAL A 37 -0.32 -9.29 -5.19
N ASP A 38 0.40 -8.38 -5.85
CA ASP A 38 1.80 -8.09 -5.57
C ASP A 38 1.94 -6.74 -4.91
N LEU A 39 1.93 -6.67 -3.58
CA LEU A 39 1.92 -5.40 -2.85
C LEU A 39 3.02 -4.42 -3.31
N PRO A 40 4.30 -4.84 -3.46
CA PRO A 40 5.35 -3.95 -3.97
C PRO A 40 5.18 -3.48 -5.43
N PHE A 41 4.62 -4.29 -6.33
CA PHE A 41 4.56 -4.00 -7.79
C PHE A 41 3.13 -3.89 -8.35
N SER A 42 2.11 -3.73 -7.50
CA SER A 42 0.71 -3.56 -7.92
C SER A 42 0.22 -2.11 -7.80
N GLN A 43 1.13 -1.16 -7.65
CA GLN A 43 0.79 0.26 -7.56
C GLN A 43 0.45 0.83 -8.94
N PRO A 44 -0.50 1.78 -9.03
CA PRO A 44 -0.95 2.32 -10.32
C PRO A 44 0.14 3.05 -11.13
N PHE A 45 1.28 3.36 -10.53
CA PHE A 45 2.38 4.09 -11.16
C PHE A 45 3.59 3.23 -11.53
N THR A 46 3.60 1.93 -11.19
CA THR A 46 4.73 1.07 -11.57
C THR A 46 4.51 0.51 -12.98
N VAL A 47 5.52 0.68 -13.83
CA VAL A 47 5.59 0.06 -15.16
C VAL A 47 6.20 -1.34 -15.10
N THR A 48 6.66 -1.77 -13.93
CA THR A 48 7.34 -3.04 -13.71
C THR A 48 6.38 -4.04 -13.08
N ALA A 49 6.24 -5.22 -13.69
CA ALA A 49 5.46 -6.33 -13.16
C ALA A 49 6.38 -7.48 -12.80
N ARG A 50 6.22 -8.03 -11.58
CA ARG A 50 6.85 -9.29 -11.19
C ARG A 50 6.03 -10.46 -11.72
N ILE A 51 6.68 -11.46 -12.29
CA ILE A 51 6.03 -12.69 -12.80
C ILE A 51 6.55 -13.87 -11.98
N TRP A 52 5.66 -14.78 -11.58
CA TRP A 52 6.05 -16.02 -10.91
C TRP A 52 5.93 -17.19 -11.88
N MET A 53 6.94 -18.05 -11.87
CA MET A 53 6.97 -19.26 -12.67
C MET A 53 7.48 -20.43 -11.82
N ASN A 54 7.20 -21.65 -12.27
CA ASN A 54 7.75 -22.83 -11.61
C ASN A 54 9.27 -22.90 -11.86
N ALA A 55 9.96 -23.73 -11.07
CA ALA A 55 11.42 -23.85 -11.13
C ALA A 55 11.93 -24.28 -12.52
N SER A 56 11.25 -25.18 -13.22
CA SER A 56 11.65 -25.64 -14.56
C SER A 56 11.54 -24.55 -15.63
N ASP A 57 10.44 -23.79 -15.63
CA ASP A 57 10.22 -22.68 -16.55
C ASP A 57 11.24 -21.56 -16.28
N TYR A 58 11.51 -21.29 -14.99
CA TYR A 58 12.54 -20.33 -14.57
C TYR A 58 13.93 -20.75 -15.02
N ALA A 59 14.32 -22.00 -14.78
CA ALA A 59 15.63 -22.51 -15.15
C ALA A 59 15.86 -22.43 -16.66
N ARG A 60 14.83 -22.76 -17.46
CA ARG A 60 14.90 -22.60 -18.93
C ARG A 60 15.07 -21.14 -19.34
N LEU A 61 14.30 -20.23 -18.74
CA LEU A 61 14.40 -18.79 -19.01
C LEU A 61 15.78 -18.23 -18.63
N ALA A 62 16.29 -18.62 -17.47
CA ALA A 62 17.58 -18.20 -16.95
C ALA A 62 18.75 -18.74 -17.80
N ALA A 63 18.62 -19.95 -18.36
CA ALA A 63 19.62 -20.51 -19.27
C ALA A 63 19.63 -19.84 -20.66
N ALA A 64 18.50 -19.30 -21.12
CA ALA A 64 18.37 -18.67 -22.42
C ALA A 64 18.82 -17.20 -22.47
N GLY A 65 18.94 -16.54 -21.30
CA GLY A 65 19.44 -15.16 -21.21
C GLY A 65 20.79 -15.09 -20.49
N ASP A 66 21.46 -13.96 -20.61
CA ASP A 66 22.60 -13.63 -19.75
C ASP A 66 22.06 -13.28 -18.35
N ALA A 67 21.71 -14.30 -17.57
CA ALA A 67 21.12 -14.17 -16.23
C ALA A 67 22.12 -13.64 -15.18
N ARG A 68 23.12 -12.86 -15.61
CA ARG A 68 24.28 -12.53 -14.79
C ARG A 68 24.05 -11.45 -13.77
N GLU A 69 23.09 -10.54 -13.87
CA GLU A 69 23.06 -9.42 -12.93
C GLU A 69 21.64 -9.03 -12.54
N LYS A 70 21.37 -9.08 -11.23
CA LYS A 70 20.14 -8.69 -10.49
C LYS A 70 19.19 -9.85 -10.18
N ALA A 71 19.60 -10.69 -9.25
CA ALA A 71 18.68 -11.57 -8.52
C ALA A 71 18.09 -10.81 -7.32
N MET A 72 16.77 -10.87 -7.15
CA MET A 72 16.10 -10.41 -5.94
C MET A 72 15.65 -11.63 -5.15
N MET A 73 15.98 -11.68 -3.86
CA MET A 73 15.49 -12.69 -2.95
C MET A 73 14.47 -12.07 -2.00
N GLY A 74 13.29 -12.69 -1.91
CA GLY A 74 12.32 -12.37 -0.86
C GLY A 74 12.62 -13.19 0.39
N ILE A 75 12.86 -12.52 1.51
CA ILE A 75 12.98 -13.15 2.82
C ILE A 75 11.68 -12.85 3.57
N ARG A 76 11.04 -13.90 4.11
CA ARG A 76 9.86 -13.76 4.96
C ARG A 76 10.23 -14.12 6.39
N PHE A 77 10.18 -13.13 7.27
CA PHE A 77 10.32 -13.35 8.70
C PHE A 77 9.01 -13.88 9.30
N ALA A 78 9.11 -14.65 10.39
CA ALA A 78 7.95 -15.11 11.15
C ALA A 78 7.33 -13.93 11.92
N ASP A 79 8.18 -13.10 12.54
CA ASP A 79 7.86 -11.80 13.11
C ASP A 79 8.70 -10.72 12.40
N ALA A 80 8.06 -9.64 11.97
CA ALA A 80 8.76 -8.51 11.35
C ALA A 80 9.67 -7.76 12.34
N ALA A 81 9.40 -7.85 13.64
CA ALA A 81 10.22 -7.24 14.69
C ALA A 81 11.63 -7.87 14.77
N ASP A 82 11.81 -9.10 14.28
CA ASP A 82 13.07 -9.82 14.33
C ASP A 82 14.03 -9.45 13.19
N GLU A 83 13.54 -8.73 12.16
CA GLU A 83 14.33 -8.34 10.98
C GLU A 83 15.70 -7.70 11.34
N PRO A 84 15.79 -6.71 12.25
CA PRO A 84 17.07 -6.09 12.60
C PRO A 84 18.05 -7.08 13.23
N ALA A 85 17.56 -8.01 14.07
CA ALA A 85 18.40 -9.01 14.73
C ALA A 85 18.96 -10.02 13.72
N HIS A 86 18.16 -10.42 12.74
CA HIS A 86 18.61 -11.31 11.67
C HIS A 86 19.66 -10.66 10.77
N TRP A 87 19.49 -9.38 10.41
CA TRP A 87 20.51 -8.65 9.64
C TRP A 87 21.82 -8.46 10.43
N ALA A 88 21.74 -8.21 11.74
CA ALA A 88 22.92 -8.13 12.59
C ALA A 88 23.68 -9.48 12.64
N HIS A 89 22.96 -10.60 12.77
CA HIS A 89 23.57 -11.94 12.72
C HIS A 89 24.22 -12.18 11.36
N PHE A 90 23.52 -11.88 10.26
CA PHE A 90 24.08 -12.00 8.91
C PHE A 90 25.40 -11.24 8.78
N ALA A 91 25.45 -9.97 9.20
CA ALA A 91 26.66 -9.17 9.15
C ALA A 91 27.79 -9.73 10.02
N ALA A 92 27.47 -10.23 11.22
CA ALA A 92 28.43 -10.87 12.11
C ALA A 92 29.00 -12.18 11.51
N HIS A 93 28.16 -12.97 10.86
CA HIS A 93 28.55 -14.25 10.26
C HIS A 93 29.50 -14.06 9.07
N PHE A 94 29.21 -13.09 8.20
CA PHE A 94 30.02 -12.82 7.01
C PHE A 94 31.11 -11.76 7.22
N GLY A 95 31.21 -11.20 8.43
CA GLY A 95 32.17 -10.15 8.79
C GLY A 95 32.01 -8.84 8.01
N THR A 96 30.92 -8.69 7.25
CA THR A 96 30.64 -7.54 6.39
C THR A 96 29.14 -7.28 6.35
N PRO A 97 28.70 -6.01 6.32
CA PRO A 97 27.29 -5.69 6.12
C PRO A 97 26.85 -6.05 4.69
N PHE A 98 25.56 -6.28 4.51
CA PHE A 98 24.97 -6.36 3.17
C PHE A 98 25.02 -4.98 2.51
N LEU A 99 25.66 -4.88 1.35
CA LEU A 99 25.93 -3.60 0.67
C LEU A 99 24.87 -3.22 -0.37
N GLU A 100 24.00 -4.16 -0.74
CA GLU A 100 22.95 -3.95 -1.74
C GLU A 100 21.66 -3.43 -1.09
N THR A 101 20.68 -3.13 -1.94
CA THR A 101 19.39 -2.57 -1.47
C THR A 101 18.56 -3.63 -0.76
N VAL A 102 18.20 -3.36 0.50
CA VAL A 102 17.17 -4.11 1.22
C VAL A 102 15.89 -3.28 1.23
N THR A 103 14.78 -3.89 0.81
CA THR A 103 13.45 -3.30 1.00
C THR A 103 12.82 -3.98 2.21
N ASP A 104 12.75 -3.25 3.31
CA ASP A 104 12.18 -3.73 4.57
C ASP A 104 10.64 -3.68 4.57
N PHE A 105 10.04 -4.39 5.52
CA PHE A 105 8.58 -4.41 5.65
C PHE A 105 8.03 -3.03 6.03
N ALA A 106 8.76 -2.29 6.88
CA ALA A 106 8.35 -0.97 7.33
C ALA A 106 8.33 0.06 6.19
N GLY A 107 9.32 0.04 5.30
CA GLY A 107 9.35 0.89 4.10
C GLY A 107 8.23 0.59 3.12
N LEU A 108 7.96 -0.69 2.83
CA LEU A 108 6.82 -1.10 1.99
C LEU A 108 5.48 -0.64 2.58
N THR A 109 5.32 -0.84 3.88
CA THR A 109 4.08 -0.52 4.59
C THR A 109 3.87 0.99 4.67
N SER A 110 4.93 1.74 4.98
CA SER A 110 4.88 3.21 5.03
C SER A 110 4.52 3.80 3.67
N PHE A 111 5.12 3.29 2.59
CA PHE A 111 4.82 3.75 1.23
C PHE A 111 3.36 3.46 0.83
N TYR A 112 2.83 2.30 1.22
CA TYR A 112 1.45 1.93 0.94
C TYR A 112 0.44 2.78 1.73
N TYR A 113 0.68 3.01 3.02
CA TYR A 113 -0.22 3.78 3.87
C TYR A 113 -0.08 5.29 3.69
N MET A 114 1.00 5.81 3.11
CA MET A 114 1.27 7.24 2.97
C MET A 114 0.07 8.02 2.40
N ILE A 115 -0.50 7.57 1.28
CA ILE A 115 -1.63 8.26 0.64
C ILE A 115 -2.87 8.21 1.54
N GLY A 116 -3.14 7.05 2.15
CA GLY A 116 -4.27 6.87 3.06
C GLY A 116 -4.16 7.75 4.31
N THR A 117 -2.97 7.84 4.90
CA THR A 117 -2.69 8.68 6.07
C THR A 117 -2.88 10.16 5.75
N VAL A 118 -2.38 10.65 4.61
CA VAL A 118 -2.58 12.04 4.18
C VAL A 118 -4.07 12.33 3.97
N LEU A 119 -4.79 11.44 3.29
CA LEU A 119 -6.23 11.60 3.08
C LEU A 119 -7.00 11.60 4.41
N SER A 120 -6.66 10.69 5.33
CA SER A 120 -7.24 10.61 6.67
C SER A 120 -7.02 11.90 7.46
N LEU A 121 -5.83 12.50 7.36
CA LEU A 121 -5.51 13.77 8.01
C LEU A 121 -6.39 14.90 7.46
N LEU A 122 -6.53 15.01 6.15
CA LEU A 122 -7.39 16.00 5.50
C LEU A 122 -8.85 15.84 5.91
N MET A 123 -9.38 14.61 5.87
CA MET A 123 -10.76 14.31 6.26
C MET A 123 -11.03 14.65 7.73
N THR A 124 -10.08 14.33 8.61
CA THR A 124 -10.19 14.64 10.04
C THR A 124 -10.17 16.15 10.28
N ALA A 125 -9.27 16.88 9.62
CA ALA A 125 -9.19 18.33 9.74
C ALA A 125 -10.48 19.02 9.24
N MET A 126 -11.01 18.61 8.09
CA MET A 126 -12.28 19.14 7.58
C MET A 126 -13.45 18.84 8.53
N SER A 127 -13.48 17.63 9.09
CA SER A 127 -14.52 17.23 10.04
C SER A 127 -14.49 18.09 11.31
N LEU A 128 -13.30 18.40 11.83
CA LEU A 128 -13.12 19.29 12.98
C LEU A 128 -13.58 20.72 12.68
N VAL A 129 -13.28 21.24 11.50
CA VAL A 129 -13.74 22.57 11.08
C VAL A 129 -15.26 22.62 10.99
N MET A 130 -15.89 21.63 10.36
CA MET A 130 -17.35 21.54 10.29
C MET A 130 -17.99 21.43 11.66
N LEU A 131 -17.40 20.64 12.56
CA LEU A 131 -17.86 20.52 13.94
C LEU A 131 -17.79 21.86 14.67
N ALA A 132 -16.68 22.61 14.53
CA ALA A 132 -16.54 23.93 15.14
C ALA A 132 -17.58 24.93 14.62
N ILE A 133 -17.85 24.94 13.31
CA ILE A 133 -18.90 25.77 12.70
C ILE A 133 -20.29 25.39 13.26
N ALA A 134 -20.59 24.10 13.36
CA ALA A 134 -21.86 23.63 13.89
C ALA A 134 -22.05 24.02 15.36
N LEU A 135 -21.02 23.86 16.19
CA LEU A 135 -21.06 24.30 17.60
C LEU A 135 -21.26 25.81 17.71
N HIS A 136 -20.57 26.59 16.87
CA HIS A 136 -20.72 28.04 16.85
C HIS A 136 -22.14 28.45 16.47
N ALA A 137 -22.73 27.84 15.44
CA ALA A 137 -24.09 28.11 15.01
C ALA A 137 -25.13 27.76 16.08
N VAL A 138 -24.98 26.60 16.74
CA VAL A 138 -25.85 26.20 17.86
C VAL A 138 -25.71 27.17 19.04
N GLY A 139 -24.49 27.53 19.41
CA GLY A 139 -24.23 28.48 20.51
C GLY A 139 -24.82 29.86 20.24
N PHE A 140 -24.67 30.36 19.01
CA PHE A 140 -25.28 31.62 18.57
C PHE A 140 -26.81 31.55 18.63
N THR A 141 -27.40 30.48 18.10
CA THR A 141 -28.86 30.27 18.08
C THR A 141 -29.46 30.22 19.50
N ILE A 142 -28.80 29.52 20.43
CA ILE A 142 -29.21 29.46 21.84
C ILE A 142 -29.14 30.85 22.47
N SER A 143 -28.04 31.58 22.25
CA SER A 143 -27.84 32.91 22.82
C SER A 143 -28.90 33.90 22.34
N ASP A 144 -29.19 33.90 21.04
CA ASP A 144 -30.24 34.74 20.44
C ASP A 144 -31.64 34.37 20.96
N THR A 145 -31.93 33.08 21.11
CA THR A 145 -33.21 32.61 21.67
C THR A 145 -33.40 33.05 23.13
N ILE A 146 -32.33 33.03 23.94
CA ILE A 146 -32.37 33.50 25.32
C ILE A 146 -32.57 35.02 25.38
N LEU A 147 -31.82 35.79 24.58
CA LEU A 147 -31.94 37.25 24.54
C LEU A 147 -33.34 37.71 24.10
N SER A 148 -33.87 37.09 23.04
CA SER A 148 -35.20 37.44 22.51
C SER A 148 -36.33 37.12 23.50
N ARG A 149 -36.15 36.10 24.35
CA ARG A 149 -37.15 35.69 25.36
C ARG A 149 -36.81 36.14 26.78
N TYR A 150 -35.82 37.02 26.98
CA TYR A 150 -35.35 37.41 28.32
C TYR A 150 -36.49 37.93 29.21
N ARG A 151 -37.41 38.71 28.64
CA ARG A 151 -38.55 39.29 29.36
C ARG A 151 -39.54 38.22 29.83
N THR A 152 -39.82 37.24 28.98
CA THR A 152 -40.67 36.09 29.31
C THR A 152 -40.02 35.22 30.38
N ILE A 153 -38.71 34.98 30.29
CA ILE A 153 -37.95 34.27 31.33
C ILE A 153 -38.03 35.02 32.66
N GLY A 154 -37.91 36.35 32.64
CA GLY A 154 -38.05 37.20 33.84
C GLY A 154 -39.44 37.10 34.49
N ILE A 155 -40.51 37.12 33.70
CA ILE A 155 -41.89 36.99 34.18
C ILE A 155 -42.14 35.60 34.80
N CYS A 156 -41.70 34.52 34.14
CA CYS A 156 -41.81 33.17 34.69
C CYS A 156 -41.06 33.05 36.02
N ARG A 157 -39.91 33.71 36.15
CA ARG A 157 -39.11 33.72 37.37
C ARG A 157 -39.71 34.55 38.51
N SER A 158 -40.59 35.51 38.21
CA SER A 158 -41.29 36.32 39.23
C SER A 158 -42.62 35.72 39.67
N LEU A 159 -43.19 34.82 38.87
CA LEU A 159 -44.46 34.12 39.17
C LEU A 159 -44.26 32.82 39.97
N ALA A 160 -43.02 32.31 40.03
CA ALA A 160 -42.60 31.20 40.87
C ALA A 160 -42.00 31.72 42.18
#